data_AF-X0VFY2-F1
#
_entry.id   AF-X0VFY2-F1
#
_cell.length_a   1.000
_cell.length_b   1.000
_cell.length_c   1.000
_cell.angle_alpha   90.00
_cell.angle_beta   90.00
_cell.angle_gamma   90.00
#
_symmetry.space_group_name_H-M   'P 1'
#
loop_
_entity.id
_entity.type
_entity.pdbx_description
1 polymer ?
#
loop_
_entity_poly.entity_id
_entity_poly.type
_entity_poly.pdbx_seq_one_letter_code
_entity_poly.pdbx_strand_id
1 'polypeptide(L)'
;MLTRRVVKILVFGALLAGAGSFLGLVLRWAADGWEHLIPPTWDALYLGIWFLGALVAVAVAGGLVAVLLRPFWVAAIAFAVSALAMFLTWEISVIGIIVAAIYFLTGLFYVAGVRREIENRIRFSVWHIMRTQLILLVMLTAIACSSLYFGYAAEIEREGFSIPEGTIDWVVETADE
;
A
#
# COMPACT_ATOMS: atom_id res chain seq x y z
N MET A 1 -31.19 14.50 -6.93
CA MET A 1 -30.40 14.08 -5.74
C MET A 1 -29.62 12.78 -5.94
N LEU A 2 -30.17 11.79 -6.67
CA LEU A 2 -29.49 10.51 -6.96
C LEU A 2 -28.16 10.69 -7.72
N THR A 3 -28.15 11.54 -8.76
CA THR A 3 -26.99 11.78 -9.63
C THR A 3 -25.77 12.30 -8.87
N ARG A 4 -25.96 13.25 -7.94
CA ARG A 4 -24.86 13.78 -7.09
C ARG A 4 -24.27 12.72 -6.17
N ARG A 5 -25.07 11.78 -5.66
CA ARG A 5 -24.58 10.67 -4.83
C ARG A 5 -23.76 9.68 -5.65
N VAL A 6 -24.22 9.34 -6.85
CA VAL A 6 -23.51 8.41 -7.75
C VAL A 6 -22.17 9.01 -8.19
N VAL A 7 -22.15 10.29 -8.60
CA VAL A 7 -20.91 10.98 -8.98
C VAL A 7 -19.90 10.97 -7.82
N LYS A 8 -20.36 11.25 -6.59
CA LYS A 8 -19.51 11.21 -5.40
C LYS A 8 -18.87 9.82 -5.22
N ILE A 9 -19.67 8.76 -5.34
CA ILE A 9 -19.19 7.38 -5.20
C ILE A 9 -18.16 7.05 -6.28
N LEU A 10 -18.44 7.40 -7.54
CA LEU A 10 -17.53 7.15 -8.65
C LEU A 10 -16.21 7.89 -8.47
N VAL A 11 -16.22 9.16 -8.06
CA VAL A 11 -15.00 9.96 -7.88
C VAL A 11 -14.13 9.39 -6.75
N PHE A 12 -14.70 9.12 -5.57
CA PHE A 12 -13.92 8.57 -4.46
C PHE A 12 -13.51 7.12 -4.68
N GLY A 13 -14.36 6.32 -5.35
CA GLY A 13 -14.03 4.96 -5.75
C GLY A 13 -12.88 4.93 -6.75
N ALA A 14 -12.92 5.78 -7.79
CA ALA A 14 -11.84 5.91 -8.77
C ALA A 14 -10.55 6.43 -8.14
N LEU A 15 -10.63 7.39 -7.20
CA LEU A 15 -9.48 7.90 -6.47
C LEU A 15 -8.79 6.78 -5.65
N LEU A 16 -9.58 5.99 -4.92
CA LEU A 16 -9.04 4.87 -4.13
C LEU A 16 -8.52 3.74 -5.03
N ALA A 17 -9.18 3.48 -6.15
CA ALA A 17 -8.70 2.52 -7.14
C ALA A 17 -7.36 2.94 -7.73
N GLY A 18 -7.23 4.21 -8.13
CA GLY A 18 -5.97 4.78 -8.63
C GLY A 18 -4.84 4.74 -7.59
N ALA A 19 -5.14 5.05 -6.33
CA ALA A 19 -4.17 4.92 -5.24
C ALA A 19 -3.73 3.46 -5.03
N GLY A 20 -4.66 2.50 -5.16
CA GLY A 20 -4.36 1.06 -5.11
C GLY A 20 -3.50 0.61 -6.29
N SER A 21 -3.83 1.01 -7.52
CA SER A 21 -3.00 0.74 -8.71
C SER A 21 -1.58 1.27 -8.55
N PHE A 22 -1.46 2.51 -8.07
CA PHE A 22 -0.19 3.17 -7.85
C PHE A 22 0.65 2.46 -6.79
N LEU A 23 0.01 2.03 -5.68
CA LEU A 23 0.68 1.19 -4.69
C LEU A 23 1.18 -0.12 -5.31
N GLY A 24 0.37 -0.82 -6.10
CA GLY A 24 0.80 -2.06 -6.75
C GLY A 24 1.97 -1.87 -7.73
N LEU A 25 2.00 -0.75 -8.47
CA LEU A 25 3.15 -0.41 -9.33
C LEU A 25 4.43 -0.19 -8.52
N VAL A 26 4.33 0.54 -7.40
CA VAL A 26 5.50 0.80 -6.55
C VAL A 26 5.95 -0.48 -5.84
N LEU A 27 5.04 -1.36 -5.43
CA LEU A 27 5.39 -2.68 -4.88
C LEU A 27 6.11 -3.54 -5.92
N ARG A 28 5.73 -3.44 -7.20
CA ARG A 28 6.43 -4.12 -8.29
C ARG A 28 7.83 -3.55 -8.50
N TRP A 29 7.97 -2.23 -8.58
CA TRP A 29 9.28 -1.59 -8.67
C TRP A 29 10.17 -1.93 -7.48
N ALA A 30 9.58 -2.09 -6.30
CA ALA A 30 10.31 -2.50 -5.10
C ALA A 30 10.75 -3.97 -5.16
N ALA A 31 9.94 -4.85 -5.76
CA ALA A 31 10.32 -6.25 -5.97
C ALA A 31 11.41 -6.38 -7.04
N ASP A 32 11.33 -5.63 -8.14
CA ASP A 32 12.29 -5.67 -9.25
C ASP A 32 13.58 -4.88 -8.95
N GLY A 33 13.51 -3.83 -8.12
CA GLY A 33 14.61 -2.90 -7.83
C GLY A 33 15.41 -3.20 -6.58
N TRP A 34 15.29 -4.41 -6.01
CA TRP A 34 15.92 -4.78 -4.74
C TRP A 34 17.45 -4.67 -4.77
N GLU A 35 18.08 -4.90 -5.92
CA GLU A 35 19.52 -4.77 -6.15
C GLU A 35 20.04 -3.36 -5.87
N HIS A 36 19.20 -2.33 -6.07
CA HIS A 36 19.59 -0.93 -5.88
C HIS A 36 19.52 -0.49 -4.41
N LEU A 37 18.93 -1.32 -3.54
CA LEU A 37 18.87 -1.06 -2.09
C LEU A 37 20.21 -1.35 -1.41
N ILE A 38 21.08 -2.16 -2.03
CA ILE A 38 22.37 -2.55 -1.48
C ILE A 38 23.42 -2.53 -2.60
N PRO A 39 24.22 -1.45 -2.76
CA PRO A 39 24.44 -0.30 -1.88
C PRO A 39 23.35 0.79 -2.03
N PRO A 40 23.16 1.67 -1.02
CA PRO A 40 22.14 2.72 -1.06
C PRO A 40 22.49 3.78 -2.12
N THR A 41 21.90 3.65 -3.30
CA THR A 41 22.05 4.59 -4.42
C THR A 41 20.95 5.66 -4.42
N TRP A 42 21.09 6.71 -5.23
CA TRP A 42 20.04 7.72 -5.43
C TRP A 42 18.72 7.11 -5.92
N ASP A 43 18.78 5.97 -6.61
CA ASP A 43 17.62 5.21 -7.07
C ASP A 43 16.87 4.55 -5.90
N ALA A 44 17.57 4.11 -4.85
CA ALA A 44 16.93 3.64 -3.62
C ALA A 44 16.15 4.75 -2.90
N LEU A 45 16.70 5.97 -2.87
CA LEU A 45 16.01 7.13 -2.30
C LEU A 45 14.74 7.47 -3.11
N TYR A 46 14.85 7.47 -4.44
CA TYR A 46 13.71 7.69 -5.33
C TYR A 46 12.62 6.66 -5.08
N LEU A 47 12.97 5.37 -5.07
CA LEU A 47 12.06 4.28 -4.78
C LEU A 47 11.38 4.44 -3.41
N GLY A 48 12.14 4.80 -2.37
CA GLY A 48 11.61 5.08 -1.03
C GLY A 48 10.61 6.24 -1.00
N ILE A 49 10.86 7.32 -1.75
CA ILE A 49 9.92 8.46 -1.85
C ILE A 49 8.62 8.05 -2.54
N TRP A 50 8.71 7.30 -3.65
CA TRP A 50 7.51 6.79 -4.35
C TRP A 50 6.69 5.86 -3.47
N PHE A 51 7.37 5.04 -2.67
CA PHE A 51 6.75 4.14 -1.72
C PHE A 51 5.99 4.89 -0.62
N LEU A 52 6.63 5.87 0.03
CA LEU A 52 5.96 6.74 0.99
C LEU A 52 4.79 7.49 0.33
N GLY A 53 4.97 7.98 -0.89
CA GLY A 53 3.93 8.62 -1.68
C GLY A 53 2.71 7.73 -1.89
N ALA A 54 2.92 6.45 -2.23
CA ALA A 54 1.85 5.48 -2.42
C ALA A 54 1.09 5.18 -1.12
N LEU A 55 1.82 5.00 -0.01
CA LEU A 55 1.21 4.81 1.32
C LEU A 55 0.34 6.00 1.72
N VAL A 56 0.84 7.22 1.53
CA VAL A 56 0.08 8.45 1.82
C VAL A 56 -1.14 8.56 0.92
N ALA A 57 -1.00 8.29 -0.38
CA ALA A 57 -2.12 8.34 -1.32
C ALA A 57 -3.25 7.40 -0.92
N VAL A 58 -2.92 6.15 -0.55
CA VAL A 58 -3.90 5.16 -0.08
C VAL A 58 -4.50 5.58 1.26
N ALA A 59 -3.71 6.07 2.21
CA ALA A 59 -4.20 6.50 3.51
C ALA A 59 -5.20 7.67 3.38
N VAL A 60 -4.90 8.66 2.53
CA VAL A 60 -5.78 9.81 2.30
C VAL A 60 -7.04 9.37 1.54
N ALA A 61 -6.91 8.62 0.44
CA ALA A 61 -8.05 8.18 -0.34
C ALA A 61 -8.96 7.23 0.47
N GLY A 62 -8.37 6.30 1.22
CA GLY A 62 -9.07 5.37 2.10
C GLY A 62 -9.80 6.08 3.23
N GLY A 63 -9.16 7.07 3.86
CA GLY A 63 -9.78 7.92 4.87
C GLY A 63 -10.97 8.72 4.33
N LEU A 64 -10.82 9.32 3.15
CA LEU A 64 -11.92 10.02 2.47
C LEU A 64 -13.07 9.05 2.19
N VAL A 65 -12.79 7.87 1.64
CA VAL A 65 -13.81 6.83 1.37
C VAL A 65 -14.52 6.42 2.65
N ALA A 66 -13.79 6.15 3.73
CA ALA A 66 -14.35 5.70 5.00
C ALA A 66 -15.29 6.73 5.65
N VAL A 67 -14.96 8.03 5.54
CA VAL A 67 -15.76 9.11 6.12
C VAL A 67 -16.91 9.53 5.19
N LEU A 68 -16.68 9.60 3.88
CA LEU A 68 -17.62 10.20 2.93
C LEU A 68 -18.60 9.20 2.31
N LEU A 69 -18.29 7.90 2.25
CA LEU A 69 -19.18 6.87 1.70
C LEU A 69 -20.06 6.27 2.82
N ARG A 70 -21.29 6.79 2.92
CA ARG A 70 -22.26 6.49 3.98
C ARG A 70 -22.95 5.11 3.94
N PRO A 71 -22.96 4.35 2.84
CA PRO A 71 -23.29 2.91 2.91
C PRO A 71 -22.02 2.07 3.05
N PHE A 72 -21.98 1.16 4.05
CA PHE A 72 -20.79 0.31 4.30
C PHE A 72 -20.44 -0.51 3.06
N TRP A 73 -21.45 -1.12 2.43
CA TRP A 73 -21.30 -1.91 1.21
C TRP A 73 -20.65 -1.14 0.07
N VAL A 74 -20.89 0.16 -0.05
CA VAL A 74 -20.28 0.99 -1.11
C VAL A 74 -18.80 1.23 -0.84
N ALA A 75 -18.43 1.49 0.42
CA ALA A 75 -17.02 1.58 0.80
C ALA A 75 -16.31 0.22 0.64
N ALA A 76 -16.97 -0.88 0.99
CA ALA A 76 -16.45 -2.23 0.78
C ALA A 76 -16.19 -2.50 -0.71
N ILE A 77 -17.13 -2.16 -1.60
CA ILE A 77 -16.93 -2.30 -3.06
C ILE A 77 -15.74 -1.44 -3.52
N ALA A 78 -15.61 -0.20 -3.05
CA ALA A 78 -14.48 0.66 -3.43
C ALA A 78 -13.13 0.08 -3.00
N PHE A 79 -13.04 -0.48 -1.78
CA PHE A 79 -11.84 -1.17 -1.32
C PHE A 79 -11.58 -2.47 -2.09
N ALA A 80 -12.63 -3.21 -2.48
CA ALA A 80 -12.48 -4.42 -3.31
C ALA A 80 -11.91 -4.08 -4.69
N VAL A 81 -12.44 -3.03 -5.33
CA VAL A 81 -11.93 -2.53 -6.62
C VAL A 81 -10.48 -2.04 -6.49
N SER A 82 -10.15 -1.34 -5.39
CA SER A 82 -8.77 -0.91 -5.12
C SER A 82 -7.81 -2.07 -4.87
N ALA A 83 -8.23 -3.10 -4.12
CA ALA A 83 -7.45 -4.30 -3.89
C ALA A 83 -7.19 -5.06 -5.20
N LEU A 84 -8.23 -5.18 -6.04
CA LEU A 84 -8.10 -5.77 -7.37
C LEU A 84 -7.15 -4.95 -8.25
N ALA A 85 -7.25 -3.63 -8.22
CA ALA A 85 -6.38 -2.75 -8.98
C ALA A 85 -4.91 -2.87 -8.55
N MET A 86 -4.63 -2.94 -7.24
CA MET A 86 -3.31 -3.19 -6.69
C MET A 86 -2.77 -4.57 -7.10
N PHE A 87 -3.60 -5.61 -7.02
CA PHE A 87 -3.23 -6.98 -7.41
C PHE A 87 -2.83 -7.05 -8.90
N LEU A 88 -3.64 -6.44 -9.77
CA LEU A 88 -3.40 -6.45 -11.21
C LEU A 88 -2.14 -5.67 -11.63
N THR A 89 -1.74 -4.65 -10.85
CA THR A 89 -0.54 -3.86 -11.17
C THR A 89 0.74 -4.39 -10.54
N TRP A 90 0.65 -5.19 -9.47
CA TRP A 90 1.81 -5.77 -8.81
C TRP A 90 2.31 -7.05 -9.50
N GLU A 91 1.68 -8.18 -9.24
CA GLU A 91 2.04 -9.47 -9.82
C GLU A 91 0.85 -10.46 -9.71
N ILE A 92 0.59 -11.22 -10.78
CA ILE A 92 -0.44 -12.26 -10.79
C ILE A 92 0.16 -13.56 -10.21
N SER A 93 0.28 -13.61 -8.89
CA SER A 93 0.80 -14.76 -8.14
C SER A 93 -0.12 -15.16 -6.98
N VAL A 94 0.04 -16.37 -6.45
CA VAL A 94 -0.72 -16.84 -5.26
C VAL A 94 -0.46 -15.93 -4.06
N ILE A 95 0.78 -15.46 -3.92
CA ILE A 95 1.20 -14.50 -2.90
C ILE A 95 0.49 -13.16 -3.12
N GLY A 96 0.45 -12.67 -4.37
CA GLY A 96 -0.29 -11.46 -4.72
C GLY A 96 -1.77 -11.52 -4.30
N ILE A 97 -2.43 -12.67 -4.48
CA ILE A 97 -3.82 -12.89 -4.05
C ILE A 97 -3.95 -12.76 -2.52
N ILE A 98 -3.05 -13.40 -1.78
CA ILE A 98 -3.05 -13.36 -0.30
C ILE A 98 -2.87 -11.92 0.19
N VAL A 99 -1.89 -11.19 -0.37
CA VAL A 99 -1.62 -9.80 0.01
C VAL A 99 -2.78 -8.87 -0.36
N ALA A 100 -3.38 -9.05 -1.54
CA ALA A 100 -4.57 -8.29 -1.93
C ALA A 100 -5.77 -8.56 -1.01
N ALA A 101 -5.94 -9.81 -0.56
CA ALA A 101 -6.95 -10.17 0.43
C ALA A 101 -6.68 -9.50 1.79
N ILE A 102 -5.42 -9.49 2.26
CA ILE A 102 -5.03 -8.80 3.49
C ILE A 102 -5.27 -7.29 3.38
N TYR A 103 -4.90 -6.67 2.25
CA TYR A 103 -5.15 -5.26 1.96
C TYR A 103 -6.66 -4.95 2.02
N PHE A 104 -7.48 -5.76 1.36
CA PHE A 104 -8.94 -5.62 1.37
C PHE A 104 -9.53 -5.75 2.78
N LEU A 105 -9.13 -6.78 3.53
CA LEU A 105 -9.59 -7.00 4.91
C LEU A 105 -9.19 -5.85 5.82
N THR A 106 -7.96 -5.36 5.70
CA THR A 106 -7.49 -4.18 6.44
C THR A 106 -8.34 -2.96 6.15
N GLY A 107 -8.66 -2.72 4.87
CA GLY A 107 -9.57 -1.65 4.44
C GLY A 107 -10.98 -1.79 5.05
N LEU A 108 -11.53 -3.01 5.09
CA LEU A 108 -12.82 -3.28 5.72
C LEU A 108 -12.81 -3.00 7.22
N PHE A 109 -11.79 -3.48 7.93
CA PHE A 109 -11.63 -3.21 9.37
C PHE A 109 -11.48 -1.72 9.65
N TYR A 110 -10.71 -1.01 8.82
CA TYR A 110 -10.55 0.45 8.90
C TYR A 110 -11.90 1.16 8.74
N VAL A 111 -12.66 0.86 7.69
CA VAL A 111 -13.99 1.45 7.45
C VAL A 111 -14.97 1.12 8.57
N ALA A 112 -14.98 -0.12 9.04
CA ALA A 112 -15.83 -0.55 10.15
C ALA A 112 -15.49 0.20 11.45
N GLY A 113 -14.19 0.37 11.74
CA GLY A 113 -13.72 1.15 12.88
C GLY A 113 -14.13 2.63 12.79
N VAL A 114 -13.92 3.25 11.63
CA VAL A 114 -14.32 4.66 11.39
C VAL A 114 -15.84 4.84 11.55
N ARG A 115 -16.64 3.92 11.02
CA ARG A 115 -18.11 3.96 11.19
C ARG A 115 -18.53 3.83 12.63
N ARG A 116 -17.99 2.84 13.34
CA ARG A 116 -18.32 2.59 14.73
C ARG A 116 -18.01 3.82 15.58
N GLU A 117 -16.95 4.56 15.24
CA GLU A 117 -16.61 5.82 15.91
C GLU A 117 -17.59 6.96 15.55
N ILE A 118 -17.99 7.08 14.28
CA ILE A 118 -18.96 8.09 13.82
C ILE A 118 -20.37 7.85 14.40
N GLU A 119 -20.82 6.60 14.48
CA GLU A 119 -22.15 6.23 14.98
C GLU A 119 -22.24 6.30 16.51
N ASN A 120 -21.16 6.03 17.24
CA ASN A 120 -21.17 6.02 18.71
C ASN A 120 -20.91 7.38 19.38
N ARG A 121 -20.59 8.47 18.65
CA ARG A 121 -20.23 9.76 19.30
C ARG A 121 -20.89 11.01 18.74
N ILE A 122 -21.34 11.85 19.68
CA ILE A 122 -21.88 13.23 19.48
C ILE A 122 -20.75 14.28 19.40
N ARG A 123 -19.48 13.93 19.71
CA ARG A 123 -18.31 14.83 19.59
C ARG A 123 -17.19 14.20 18.78
N PHE A 124 -16.86 14.82 17.65
CA PHE A 124 -15.69 14.50 16.83
C PHE A 124 -14.40 14.73 17.63
N SER A 125 -13.69 13.67 17.98
CA SER A 125 -12.32 13.74 18.51
C SER A 125 -11.34 13.33 17.41
N VAL A 126 -10.48 14.26 16.99
CA VAL A 126 -9.48 14.04 15.92
C VAL A 126 -8.48 12.92 16.28
N TRP A 127 -8.20 12.74 17.57
CA TRP A 127 -7.23 11.77 18.09
C TRP A 127 -7.59 10.31 17.77
N HIS A 128 -8.88 9.95 17.79
CA HIS A 128 -9.31 8.57 17.53
C HIS A 128 -9.27 8.22 16.03
N ILE A 129 -9.56 9.19 15.14
CA ILE A 129 -9.39 9.01 13.69
C ILE A 129 -7.90 8.80 13.36
N MET A 130 -7.01 9.58 13.99
CA MET A 130 -5.56 9.38 13.87
C MET A 130 -5.13 7.97 14.29
N ARG A 131 -5.69 7.42 15.37
CA ARG A 131 -5.33 6.06 15.84
C ARG A 131 -5.74 4.97 14.85
N THR A 132 -6.95 5.02 14.32
CA THR A 132 -7.44 4.07 13.31
C THR A 132 -6.64 4.19 12.00
N GLN A 133 -6.21 5.41 11.65
CA GLN A 133 -5.35 5.67 10.49
C GLN A 133 -3.91 5.21 10.71
N LEU A 134 -3.39 5.27 11.94
CA LEU A 134 -2.07 4.71 12.28
C LEU A 134 -2.08 3.18 12.14
N ILE A 135 -3.15 2.51 12.54
CA ILE A 135 -3.29 1.05 12.34
C ILE A 135 -3.29 0.70 10.84
N LEU A 136 -4.01 1.49 10.02
CA LEU A 136 -4.00 1.32 8.55
C LEU A 136 -2.58 1.48 8.00
N LEU A 137 -1.85 2.52 8.42
CA LEU A 137 -0.48 2.76 7.97
C LEU A 137 0.46 1.63 8.36
N VAL A 138 0.40 1.14 9.60
CA VAL A 138 1.23 0.02 10.07
C VAL A 138 0.97 -1.24 9.24
N MET A 139 -0.29 -1.55 8.94
CA MET A 139 -0.64 -2.70 8.10
C MET A 139 -0.14 -2.54 6.66
N LEU A 140 -0.27 -1.35 6.08
CA LEU A 140 0.25 -1.08 4.75
C LEU A 140 1.78 -1.17 4.70
N THR A 141 2.48 -0.65 5.72
CA THR A 141 3.93 -0.82 5.84
C THR A 141 4.31 -2.29 5.93
N ALA A 142 3.59 -3.10 6.71
CA ALA A 142 3.87 -4.53 6.83
C ALA A 142 3.66 -5.29 5.50
N ILE A 143 2.59 -4.98 4.76
CA ILE A 143 2.37 -5.50 3.40
C ILE A 143 3.56 -5.17 2.50
N ALA A 144 4.04 -3.94 2.60
CA ALA A 144 5.03 -3.43 1.70
C ALA A 144 6.47 -3.88 2.08
N CYS A 145 6.73 -4.18 3.35
CA CYS A 145 7.91 -4.96 3.75
C CYS A 145 7.84 -6.41 3.23
N SER A 146 6.63 -6.99 3.15
CA SER A 146 6.47 -8.36 2.63
C SER A 146 6.82 -8.43 1.14
N SER A 147 6.50 -7.41 0.33
CA SER A 147 6.88 -7.40 -1.09
C SER A 147 8.39 -7.38 -1.30
N LEU A 148 9.13 -6.62 -0.49
CA LEU A 148 10.60 -6.59 -0.53
C LEU A 148 11.19 -7.96 -0.16
N TYR A 149 10.65 -8.61 0.87
CA TYR A 149 11.07 -9.95 1.27
C TYR A 149 10.84 -10.99 0.16
N PHE A 150 9.67 -10.97 -0.48
CA PHE A 150 9.38 -11.93 -1.55
C PHE A 150 10.23 -11.71 -2.79
N GLY A 151 10.54 -10.46 -3.15
CA GLY A 151 11.48 -10.17 -4.24
C GLY A 151 12.86 -10.79 -3.97
N TYR A 152 13.40 -10.57 -2.76
CA TYR A 152 14.67 -11.15 -2.33
C TYR A 152 14.65 -12.69 -2.27
N ALA A 153 13.56 -13.27 -1.77
CA ALA A 153 13.43 -14.73 -1.68
C ALA A 153 13.35 -15.41 -3.06
N ALA A 154 12.66 -14.78 -4.01
CA ALA A 154 12.56 -15.28 -5.39
C ALA A 154 13.91 -15.28 -6.10
N GLU A 155 14.77 -14.29 -5.81
CA GLU A 155 16.12 -14.26 -6.34
C GLU A 155 17.00 -15.36 -5.74
N ILE A 156 16.98 -15.53 -4.42
CA ILE A 156 17.75 -16.61 -3.75
C ILE A 156 17.36 -17.99 -4.29
N GLU A 157 16.08 -18.20 -4.60
CA GLU A 157 15.59 -19.46 -5.17
C GLU A 157 16.06 -19.67 -6.62
N ARG A 158 16.33 -18.60 -7.37
CA ARG A 158 16.79 -18.64 -8.76
C ARG A 158 18.31 -18.71 -8.91
N GLU A 159 19.04 -17.87 -8.19
CA GLU A 159 20.48 -17.68 -8.36
C GLU A 159 21.32 -18.32 -7.23
N GLY A 160 20.66 -18.81 -6.18
CA GLY A 160 21.33 -19.20 -4.94
C GLY A 160 21.64 -17.97 -4.08
N PHE A 161 22.28 -18.18 -2.91
CA PHE A 161 22.68 -17.05 -2.06
C PHE A 161 23.90 -16.35 -2.66
N SER A 162 23.66 -15.41 -3.57
CA SER A 162 24.66 -14.49 -4.13
C SER A 162 24.52 -13.12 -3.45
N ILE A 163 25.64 -12.53 -3.07
CA ILE A 163 25.67 -11.13 -2.62
C ILE A 163 25.68 -10.26 -3.88
N PRO A 164 24.83 -9.22 -4.00
CA PRO A 164 24.81 -8.35 -5.17
C PRO A 164 26.20 -7.79 -5.47
N GLU A 165 26.66 -7.87 -6.72
CA GLU A 165 28.00 -7.42 -7.11
C GLU A 165 28.25 -5.96 -6.73
N GLY A 166 27.23 -5.10 -6.85
CA GLY A 166 27.32 -3.69 -6.42
C GLY A 166 27.61 -3.50 -4.93
N THR A 167 27.23 -4.45 -4.06
CA THR A 167 27.59 -4.41 -2.63
C THR A 167 29.07 -4.70 -2.43
N ILE A 168 29.61 -5.64 -3.22
CA ILE A 168 31.02 -6.03 -3.16
C ILE A 168 31.88 -4.85 -3.61
N ASP A 169 31.53 -4.22 -4.74
CA ASP A 169 32.24 -3.05 -5.27
C ASP A 169 32.23 -1.88 -4.29
N TRP A 170 31.08 -1.56 -3.69
CA TRP A 170 30.99 -0.48 -2.68
C TRP A 170 31.80 -0.76 -1.42
N VAL A 171 31.81 -2.02 -0.93
CA VAL A 171 32.62 -2.40 0.24
C VAL A 171 34.11 -2.31 -0.08
N VAL A 172 34.53 -2.73 -1.28
CA VAL A 172 35.92 -2.62 -1.72
C VAL A 172 36.33 -1.16 -1.85
N GLU A 173 35.50 -0.31 -2.48
CA GLU A 173 35.77 1.12 -2.62
C GLU A 173 35.85 1.85 -1.26
N THR A 174 34.97 1.52 -0.31
CA THR A 174 34.99 2.10 1.04
C THR A 174 36.14 1.57 1.91
N ALA A 175 36.64 0.36 1.64
CA ALA A 175 37.75 -0.23 2.38
C ALA A 175 39.13 0.26 1.88
N ASP A 176 39.20 0.76 0.65
CA ASP A 176 40.40 1.37 0.05
C ASP A 176 40.54 2.89 0.34
N GLU A 177 39.50 3.55 0.89
CA GLU A 177 39.54 4.92 1.45
C GLU A 177 40.02 4.97 2.92
#